data_AF-A0A8S3W1L4-F1
#
_entry.id   AF-A0A8S3W1L4-F1
#
_cell.length_a   1.000
_cell.length_b   1.000
_cell.length_c   1.000
_cell.angle_alpha   90.00
_cell.angle_beta   90.00
_cell.angle_gamma   90.00
#
_symmetry.space_group_name_H-M   'P 1'
#
loop_
_entity.id
_entity.type
_entity.pdbx_description
1 polymer ?
#
loop_
_entity_poly.entity_id
_entity_poly.type
_entity_poly.pdbx_seq_one_letter_code
_entity_poly.pdbx_strand_id
1 'polypeptide(L)'
;MLPGTAPNYETVIKLNTSKAIIAGSGFDTWTFRYGFDISLPLYSQIATGIDNTQPKQKSYLIISTQQNIPDDYLAELQNIASSSNDLLLLGRCKTESNRMDNTKRCEYTTGRVFNYPDILKEGLFCLVVRSARLTQSILMDILASQCIPIIVADTIVLPFNSHVDWHRISLYIPEENIKNLLRIVHSVSKERRGELFWQLRWVYERYFASIKKITLTTLEIINEKVFPLAARMYEEWNMPEHLYGPVNPLFLPVTAPKSPGFTAVILTYDRVESLFILIRKLVKTPSLAKILVVWNNQKKDPPPSSEWPVVNKPLKVIRTKENKLSNRFFPYDEIETECQLTIDDDIVMLTPDELEFGFDVWREFPDRIVGFPSRLHVWDNVTASWKYHSEWTNQISMVLTGAAFHHKIWSWYYTYKMPAEIRSWVDEHFNCEDIAMNFLVANITRKPPIKVTPRKKFKCPECTNTEMLSADARHMSQRSSCIDRFARIYGNMALKPVEFRADPLQYRENSGIPQLYPDIGAL
;
A
#
# COMPACT_ATOMS: atom_id res chain seq x y z
N MET A 1 -29.53 -12.44 4.44
CA MET A 1 -30.53 -12.05 3.43
C MET A 1 -31.70 -11.39 4.14
N LEU A 2 -32.19 -10.27 3.62
CA LEU A 2 -33.38 -9.62 4.16
C LEU A 2 -34.61 -10.57 4.11
N PRO A 3 -35.51 -10.51 5.10
CA PRO A 3 -36.65 -11.44 5.19
C PRO A 3 -37.70 -11.16 4.10
N GLY A 4 -38.45 -12.19 3.72
CA GLY A 4 -39.58 -12.05 2.80
C GLY A 4 -39.94 -13.33 2.07
N THR A 5 -41.14 -13.36 1.48
CA THR A 5 -41.65 -14.47 0.67
C THR A 5 -42.19 -13.91 -0.63
N ALA A 6 -42.07 -14.67 -1.74
CA ALA A 6 -42.61 -14.21 -3.02
C ALA A 6 -44.12 -13.93 -2.89
N PRO A 7 -44.62 -12.80 -3.44
CA PRO A 7 -43.91 -11.77 -4.20
C PRO A 7 -43.32 -10.62 -3.34
N ASN A 8 -43.64 -10.56 -2.04
CA ASN A 8 -43.31 -9.46 -1.13
C ASN A 8 -41.99 -9.71 -0.38
N TYR A 9 -40.88 -9.30 -0.98
CA TYR A 9 -39.57 -9.27 -0.34
C TYR A 9 -39.31 -7.91 0.29
N GLU A 10 -38.90 -7.89 1.57
CA GLU A 10 -38.58 -6.64 2.25
C GLU A 10 -37.18 -6.16 1.84
N THR A 11 -37.07 -4.86 1.55
CA THR A 11 -35.79 -4.20 1.28
C THR A 11 -35.16 -3.61 2.55
N VAL A 12 -35.85 -3.70 3.69
CA VAL A 12 -35.38 -3.22 5.00
C VAL A 12 -35.57 -4.29 6.07
N ILE A 13 -34.67 -4.34 7.05
CA ILE A 13 -34.94 -5.10 8.28
C ILE A 13 -36.00 -4.36 9.10
N LYS A 14 -37.14 -5.00 9.36
CA LYS A 14 -38.23 -4.48 10.22
C LYS A 14 -37.89 -4.50 11.72
N LEU A 15 -36.70 -4.02 12.08
CA LEU A 15 -36.24 -3.85 13.45
C LEU A 15 -35.76 -2.41 13.60
N ASN A 16 -36.00 -1.80 14.76
CA ASN A 16 -35.38 -0.51 15.06
C ASN A 16 -33.88 -0.72 15.29
N THR A 17 -33.10 -0.56 14.23
CA THR A 17 -31.65 -0.80 14.28
C THR A 17 -30.90 0.36 14.90
N SER A 18 -31.46 1.58 14.99
CA SER A 18 -30.82 2.77 15.55
C SER A 18 -29.34 2.88 15.09
N LYS A 19 -28.39 2.77 16.00
CA LYS A 19 -26.93 2.81 15.75
C LYS A 19 -26.26 1.43 15.59
N ALA A 20 -27.02 0.36 15.40
CA ALA A 20 -26.46 -0.96 15.11
C ALA A 20 -26.08 -1.06 13.63
N ILE A 21 -24.87 -1.55 13.34
CA ILE A 21 -24.42 -1.90 11.98
C ILE A 21 -25.23 -3.10 11.50
N ILE A 22 -25.76 -3.03 10.28
CA ILE A 22 -26.37 -4.18 9.62
C ILE A 22 -25.36 -4.77 8.65
N ALA A 23 -24.95 -6.01 8.91
CA ALA A 23 -24.16 -6.81 7.98
C ALA A 23 -25.09 -7.87 7.34
N GLY A 24 -25.37 -7.73 6.05
CA GLY A 24 -26.39 -8.56 5.39
C GLY A 24 -26.29 -8.54 3.88
N SER A 25 -27.12 -9.35 3.22
CA SER A 25 -27.17 -9.45 1.75
C SER A 25 -28.53 -9.01 1.24
N GLY A 26 -28.58 -8.49 0.02
CA GLY A 26 -29.83 -8.12 -0.65
C GLY A 26 -30.28 -6.69 -0.37
N PHE A 27 -29.35 -5.81 -0.06
CA PHE A 27 -29.66 -4.42 0.20
C PHE A 27 -30.06 -3.67 -1.07
N ASP A 28 -30.97 -2.73 -0.85
CA ASP A 28 -31.43 -1.78 -1.82
C ASP A 28 -30.79 -0.40 -1.56
N THR A 29 -30.42 0.33 -2.62
CA THR A 29 -29.74 1.63 -2.50
C THR A 29 -30.55 2.68 -1.72
N TRP A 30 -31.88 2.59 -1.71
CA TRP A 30 -32.76 3.50 -0.96
C TRP A 30 -32.72 3.27 0.56
N THR A 31 -32.27 2.09 0.98
CA THR A 31 -32.37 1.62 2.37
C THR A 31 -31.02 1.40 3.03
N PHE A 32 -29.97 1.24 2.23
CA PHE A 32 -28.63 0.96 2.68
C PHE A 32 -27.93 2.21 3.22
N ARG A 33 -27.41 2.14 4.44
CA ARG A 33 -26.67 3.26 5.04
C ARG A 33 -25.20 3.22 4.60
N TYR A 34 -24.89 3.93 3.52
CA TYR A 34 -23.53 4.08 3.02
C TYR A 34 -22.57 4.57 4.11
N GLY A 35 -21.35 4.04 4.11
CA GLY A 35 -20.35 4.32 5.14
C GLY A 35 -20.63 3.67 6.50
N PHE A 36 -21.82 3.11 6.72
CA PHE A 36 -22.23 2.51 8.00
C PHE A 36 -22.47 1.01 7.90
N ASP A 37 -23.45 0.58 7.11
CA ASP A 37 -23.81 -0.83 6.91
C ASP A 37 -22.79 -1.58 6.04
N ILE A 38 -22.87 -2.92 6.06
CA ILE A 38 -21.95 -3.81 5.34
C ILE A 38 -22.74 -4.76 4.44
N SER A 39 -22.65 -4.57 3.12
CA SER A 39 -23.21 -5.50 2.15
C SER A 39 -22.37 -6.75 2.06
N LEU A 40 -22.96 -7.92 2.30
CA LEU A 40 -22.34 -9.23 2.28
C LEU A 40 -22.76 -10.01 1.03
N PRO A 41 -21.86 -10.86 0.49
CA PRO A 41 -22.21 -11.79 -0.58
C PRO A 41 -23.15 -12.89 -0.08
N LEU A 42 -24.01 -13.40 -0.97
CA LEU A 42 -24.67 -14.68 -0.75
C LEU A 42 -23.71 -15.80 -1.15
N TYR A 43 -23.15 -16.46 -0.14
CA TYR A 43 -22.26 -17.58 -0.35
C TYR A 43 -22.94 -18.68 -1.19
N SER A 44 -22.23 -19.18 -2.20
CA SER A 44 -22.66 -20.32 -3.00
C SER A 44 -21.77 -21.51 -2.70
N GLN A 45 -22.38 -22.63 -2.28
CA GLN A 45 -21.65 -23.88 -2.11
C GLN A 45 -21.18 -24.43 -3.47
N ILE A 46 -21.94 -24.19 -4.54
CA ILE A 46 -21.63 -24.64 -5.90
C ILE A 46 -20.34 -23.98 -6.40
N ALA A 47 -20.18 -22.68 -6.17
CA ALA A 47 -18.99 -21.90 -6.52
C ALA A 47 -17.68 -22.49 -5.97
N THR A 48 -17.71 -23.19 -4.84
CA THR A 48 -16.50 -23.82 -4.25
C THR A 48 -16.00 -25.04 -5.02
N GLY A 49 -16.88 -25.71 -5.77
CA GLY A 49 -16.53 -26.86 -6.59
C GLY A 49 -16.08 -26.51 -8.01
N ILE A 50 -16.14 -25.22 -8.38
CA ILE A 50 -15.74 -24.75 -9.72
C ILE A 50 -14.22 -24.64 -9.76
N ASP A 51 -13.61 -25.33 -10.73
CA ASP A 51 -12.17 -25.30 -10.92
C ASP A 51 -11.72 -24.05 -11.70
N ASN A 52 -10.49 -23.63 -11.44
CA ASN A 52 -9.92 -22.41 -12.03
C ASN A 52 -9.47 -22.55 -13.49
N THR A 53 -9.64 -23.73 -14.12
CA THR A 53 -9.26 -23.93 -15.52
C THR A 53 -10.18 -23.13 -16.44
N GLN A 54 -9.68 -22.59 -17.54
CA GLN A 54 -10.49 -21.84 -18.49
C GLN A 54 -10.37 -22.47 -19.88
N PRO A 55 -11.47 -22.51 -20.66
CA PRO A 55 -11.40 -22.99 -22.03
C PRO A 55 -10.51 -22.05 -22.87
N LYS A 56 -9.83 -22.59 -23.88
CA LYS A 56 -8.96 -21.79 -24.77
C LYS A 56 -9.72 -20.69 -25.50
N GLN A 57 -10.98 -20.93 -25.80
CA GLN A 57 -11.90 -19.99 -26.43
C GLN A 57 -13.26 -20.12 -25.78
N LYS A 58 -13.90 -18.99 -25.49
CA LYS A 58 -15.27 -18.93 -24.95
C LYS A 58 -16.25 -19.14 -26.10
N SER A 59 -17.18 -20.08 -25.94
CA SER A 59 -18.17 -20.43 -26.98
C SER A 59 -19.30 -19.41 -27.10
N TYR A 60 -19.58 -18.64 -26.04
CA TYR A 60 -20.70 -17.70 -26.00
C TYR A 60 -20.26 -16.29 -25.56
N LEU A 61 -20.83 -15.26 -26.21
CA LEU A 61 -20.56 -13.88 -25.82
C LEU A 61 -21.23 -13.54 -24.49
N ILE A 62 -22.54 -13.78 -24.39
CA ILE A 62 -23.33 -13.51 -23.18
C ILE A 62 -24.10 -14.78 -22.79
N ILE A 63 -24.05 -15.13 -21.51
CA ILE A 63 -24.87 -16.21 -20.94
C ILE A 63 -25.75 -15.65 -19.81
N SER A 64 -27.03 -16.01 -19.80
CA SER A 64 -27.92 -15.78 -18.66
C SER A 64 -28.42 -17.12 -18.13
N THR A 65 -28.17 -17.43 -16.86
CA THR A 65 -28.63 -18.69 -16.20
C THR A 65 -29.62 -18.44 -15.06
N GLN A 66 -30.04 -17.18 -14.88
CA GLN A 66 -30.91 -16.76 -13.79
C GLN A 66 -32.33 -17.32 -13.99
N GLN A 67 -32.86 -17.99 -12.98
CA GLN A 67 -34.16 -18.66 -13.09
C GLN A 67 -35.37 -17.77 -12.78
N ASN A 68 -35.19 -16.74 -11.94
CA ASN A 68 -36.28 -15.90 -11.43
C ASN A 68 -36.22 -14.49 -12.06
N ILE A 69 -36.16 -14.43 -13.38
CA ILE A 69 -36.20 -13.16 -14.13
C ILE A 69 -37.66 -12.71 -14.19
N PRO A 70 -38.00 -11.45 -13.83
CA PRO A 70 -39.37 -10.94 -13.98
C PRO A 70 -39.80 -10.93 -15.45
N ASP A 71 -41.11 -11.10 -15.70
CA ASP A 71 -41.65 -11.34 -17.04
C ASP A 71 -41.30 -10.24 -18.04
N ASP A 72 -41.28 -8.96 -17.61
CA ASP A 72 -40.94 -7.83 -18.47
C ASP A 72 -39.50 -7.91 -19.02
N TYR A 73 -38.52 -8.22 -18.16
CA TYR A 73 -37.13 -8.41 -18.60
C TYR A 73 -36.97 -9.71 -19.38
N LEU A 74 -37.70 -10.75 -18.99
CA LEU A 74 -37.63 -12.05 -19.66
C LEU A 74 -38.10 -11.95 -21.11
N ALA A 75 -39.20 -11.23 -21.37
CA ALA A 75 -39.72 -11.00 -22.71
C ALA A 75 -38.70 -10.26 -23.59
N GLU A 76 -38.06 -9.21 -23.07
CA GLU A 76 -37.04 -8.47 -23.81
C GLU A 76 -35.79 -9.34 -24.09
N LEU A 77 -35.33 -10.11 -23.11
CA LEU A 77 -34.20 -11.02 -23.28
C LEU A 77 -34.50 -12.16 -24.26
N GLN A 78 -35.74 -12.67 -24.28
CA GLN A 78 -36.19 -13.66 -25.26
C GLN A 78 -36.20 -13.07 -26.67
N ASN A 79 -36.64 -11.82 -26.84
CA ASN A 79 -36.58 -11.11 -28.12
C ASN A 79 -35.12 -10.98 -28.59
N ILE A 80 -34.21 -10.58 -27.70
CA ILE A 80 -32.78 -10.46 -28.01
C ILE A 80 -32.19 -11.82 -28.39
N ALA A 81 -32.43 -12.88 -27.59
CA ALA A 81 -31.92 -14.23 -27.84
C ALA A 81 -32.50 -14.87 -29.12
N SER A 82 -33.72 -14.49 -29.52
CA SER A 82 -34.31 -14.94 -30.79
C SER A 82 -33.76 -14.20 -32.00
N SER A 83 -33.26 -12.96 -31.80
CA SER A 83 -32.71 -12.12 -32.87
C SER A 83 -31.21 -12.30 -33.09
N SER A 84 -30.47 -12.84 -32.11
CA SER A 84 -29.01 -12.99 -32.17
C SER A 84 -28.54 -14.23 -31.41
N ASN A 85 -27.54 -14.92 -31.96
CA ASN A 85 -26.87 -16.06 -31.33
C ASN A 85 -25.86 -15.64 -30.24
N ASP A 86 -25.65 -14.34 -30.02
CA ASP A 86 -24.69 -13.84 -29.03
C ASP A 86 -25.17 -14.00 -27.57
N LEU A 87 -26.47 -14.15 -27.36
CA LEU A 87 -27.09 -14.32 -26.04
C LEU A 87 -27.64 -15.73 -25.86
N LEU A 88 -26.99 -16.54 -25.02
CA LEU A 88 -27.51 -17.82 -24.56
C LEU A 88 -28.39 -17.59 -23.32
N LEU A 89 -29.71 -17.59 -23.51
CA LEU A 89 -30.68 -17.44 -22.44
C LEU A 89 -31.11 -18.81 -21.92
N LEU A 90 -30.74 -19.12 -20.69
CA LEU A 90 -31.00 -20.39 -20.03
C LEU A 90 -31.91 -20.24 -18.82
N GLY A 91 -32.91 -21.10 -18.72
CA GLY A 91 -33.88 -21.12 -17.63
C GLY A 91 -34.04 -22.51 -17.00
N ARG A 92 -35.18 -22.70 -16.34
CA ARG A 92 -35.58 -24.01 -15.81
C ARG A 92 -35.96 -24.96 -16.94
N CYS A 93 -35.52 -26.21 -16.83
CA CYS A 93 -35.97 -27.27 -17.72
C CYS A 93 -37.42 -27.66 -17.40
N LYS A 94 -38.25 -27.82 -18.43
CA LYS A 94 -39.62 -28.34 -18.28
C LYS A 94 -39.55 -29.87 -18.20
N THR A 95 -39.59 -30.45 -17.01
CA THR A 95 -39.70 -31.90 -16.80
C THR A 95 -41.09 -32.28 -16.30
N GLU A 96 -41.65 -33.41 -16.78
CA GLU A 96 -42.99 -33.90 -16.40
C GLU A 96 -43.12 -34.21 -14.91
N SER A 97 -42.01 -34.55 -14.25
CA SER A 97 -41.94 -34.57 -12.79
C SER A 97 -41.53 -33.19 -12.31
N ASN A 98 -42.34 -32.58 -11.44
CA ASN A 98 -42.07 -31.31 -10.73
C ASN A 98 -40.80 -31.35 -9.84
N ARG A 99 -39.85 -32.27 -10.08
CA ARG A 99 -38.56 -32.35 -9.40
C ARG A 99 -37.62 -31.29 -9.95
N MET A 100 -37.21 -30.40 -9.07
CA MET A 100 -36.37 -29.25 -9.39
C MET A 100 -34.90 -29.69 -9.45
N ASP A 101 -34.38 -29.97 -10.65
CA ASP A 101 -32.96 -30.25 -10.85
C ASP A 101 -32.17 -28.94 -11.03
N ASN A 102 -31.54 -28.49 -9.96
CA ASN A 102 -30.73 -27.26 -9.96
C ASN A 102 -29.38 -27.41 -10.69
N THR A 103 -29.00 -28.64 -11.10
CA THR A 103 -27.75 -28.91 -11.83
C THR A 103 -27.89 -28.75 -13.33
N LYS A 104 -29.11 -28.53 -13.83
CA LYS A 104 -29.39 -28.39 -15.26
C LYS A 104 -30.07 -27.06 -15.58
N ARG A 105 -29.81 -26.55 -16.77
CA ARG A 105 -30.49 -25.39 -17.34
C ARG A 105 -30.89 -25.70 -18.78
N CYS A 106 -32.02 -25.15 -19.22
CA CYS A 106 -32.52 -25.36 -20.56
C CYS A 106 -32.58 -24.04 -21.31
N GLU A 107 -32.13 -24.06 -22.56
CA GLU A 107 -32.25 -22.92 -23.46
C GLU A 107 -33.71 -22.61 -23.78
N TYR A 108 -34.10 -21.35 -23.72
CA TYR A 108 -35.49 -20.94 -23.95
C TYR A 108 -35.96 -21.15 -25.40
N THR A 109 -35.07 -20.99 -26.38
CA THR A 109 -35.41 -21.07 -27.82
C THR A 109 -35.47 -22.51 -28.31
N THR A 110 -34.48 -23.33 -27.98
CA THR A 110 -34.34 -24.70 -28.52
C THR A 110 -34.74 -25.81 -27.54
N GLY A 111 -34.81 -25.51 -26.24
CA GLY A 111 -34.97 -26.52 -25.19
C GLY A 111 -33.71 -27.35 -24.91
N ARG A 112 -32.56 -27.02 -25.51
CA ARG A 112 -31.30 -27.74 -25.30
C ARG A 112 -30.88 -27.68 -23.83
N VAL A 113 -30.45 -28.81 -23.30
CA VAL A 113 -30.05 -28.97 -21.90
C VAL A 113 -28.55 -28.72 -21.73
N PHE A 114 -28.20 -27.96 -20.70
CA PHE A 114 -26.83 -27.64 -20.31
C PHE A 114 -26.60 -27.94 -18.82
N ASN A 115 -25.36 -28.34 -18.49
CA ASN A 115 -24.95 -28.56 -17.11
C ASN A 115 -24.57 -27.24 -16.45
N TYR A 116 -25.07 -27.04 -15.24
CA TYR A 116 -24.81 -25.90 -14.38
C TYR A 116 -24.04 -26.36 -13.14
N PRO A 117 -22.95 -25.66 -12.75
CA PRO A 117 -22.51 -24.34 -13.21
C PRO A 117 -21.59 -24.34 -14.45
N ASP A 118 -21.15 -25.50 -14.96
CA ASP A 118 -20.09 -25.63 -15.96
C ASP A 118 -20.25 -24.73 -17.20
N ILE A 119 -21.49 -24.56 -17.68
CA ILE A 119 -21.81 -23.71 -18.84
C ILE A 119 -21.37 -22.25 -18.65
N LEU A 120 -21.29 -21.74 -17.42
CA LEU A 120 -20.82 -20.38 -17.14
C LEU A 120 -19.36 -20.18 -17.59
N LYS A 121 -18.54 -21.23 -17.61
CA LYS A 121 -17.15 -21.16 -18.07
C LYS A 121 -17.03 -20.97 -19.57
N GLU A 122 -18.08 -21.26 -20.34
CA GLU A 122 -18.12 -21.03 -21.79
C GLU A 122 -18.52 -19.58 -22.15
N GLY A 123 -18.99 -18.80 -21.18
CA GLY A 123 -19.38 -17.42 -21.36
C GLY A 123 -18.22 -16.45 -21.18
N LEU A 124 -18.14 -15.45 -22.07
CA LEU A 124 -17.28 -14.29 -21.85
C LEU A 124 -17.92 -13.34 -20.82
N PHE A 125 -19.20 -13.03 -21.02
CA PHE A 125 -20.01 -12.23 -20.11
C PHE A 125 -21.19 -13.03 -19.57
N CYS A 126 -21.57 -12.77 -18.32
CA CYS A 126 -22.70 -13.42 -17.68
C CYS A 126 -23.67 -12.39 -17.11
N LEU A 127 -24.94 -12.49 -17.50
CA LEU A 127 -25.95 -11.51 -17.16
C LEU A 127 -26.55 -11.78 -15.76
N VAL A 128 -26.64 -10.73 -14.96
CA VAL A 128 -27.35 -10.69 -13.68
C VAL A 128 -28.37 -9.56 -13.75
N VAL A 129 -29.65 -9.92 -13.82
CA VAL A 129 -30.75 -8.97 -13.90
C VAL A 129 -31.47 -8.85 -12.58
N ARG A 130 -32.12 -7.70 -12.34
CA ARG A 130 -33.00 -7.51 -11.19
C ARG A 130 -34.00 -8.66 -11.09
N SER A 131 -34.15 -9.16 -9.88
CA SER A 131 -35.05 -10.25 -9.53
C SER A 131 -35.87 -9.85 -8.32
N ALA A 132 -36.94 -10.61 -8.02
CA ALA A 132 -37.72 -10.40 -6.81
C ALA A 132 -36.84 -10.41 -5.53
N ARG A 133 -35.70 -11.11 -5.56
CA ARG A 133 -34.62 -10.93 -4.57
C ARG A 133 -33.46 -10.18 -5.21
N LEU A 134 -33.09 -9.03 -4.64
CA LEU A 134 -32.03 -8.16 -5.17
C LEU A 134 -30.67 -8.86 -5.29
N THR A 135 -30.35 -9.79 -4.39
CA THR A 135 -29.11 -10.59 -4.48
C THR A 135 -29.40 -12.09 -4.53
N GLN A 136 -28.62 -12.83 -5.31
CA GLN A 136 -28.68 -14.27 -5.46
C GLN A 136 -27.28 -14.89 -5.40
N SER A 137 -27.20 -16.19 -5.08
CA SER A 137 -25.92 -16.93 -5.08
C SER A 137 -25.28 -17.02 -6.47
N ILE A 138 -26.07 -16.85 -7.53
CA ILE A 138 -25.63 -16.87 -8.94
C ILE A 138 -24.48 -15.90 -9.21
N LEU A 139 -24.43 -14.76 -8.53
CA LEU A 139 -23.33 -13.81 -8.68
C LEU A 139 -22.00 -14.45 -8.26
N MET A 140 -21.98 -15.23 -7.18
CA MET A 140 -20.78 -15.95 -6.75
C MET A 140 -20.43 -17.08 -7.73
N ASP A 141 -21.42 -17.77 -8.30
CA ASP A 141 -21.19 -18.83 -9.30
C ASP A 141 -20.57 -18.26 -10.59
N ILE A 142 -21.02 -17.07 -11.01
CA ILE A 142 -20.49 -16.31 -12.15
C ILE A 142 -19.04 -15.89 -11.89
N LEU A 143 -18.77 -15.29 -10.72
CA LEU A 143 -17.41 -14.87 -10.35
C LEU A 143 -16.44 -16.06 -10.26
N ALA A 144 -16.88 -17.17 -9.66
CA ALA A 144 -16.10 -18.39 -9.55
C ALA A 144 -15.76 -19.02 -10.91
N SER A 145 -16.69 -18.91 -11.86
CA SER A 145 -16.51 -19.38 -13.24
C SER A 145 -15.66 -18.43 -14.10
N GLN A 146 -15.24 -17.29 -13.55
CA GLN A 146 -14.48 -16.24 -14.25
C GLN A 146 -15.21 -15.70 -15.49
N CYS A 147 -16.53 -15.63 -15.41
CA CYS A 147 -17.39 -15.02 -16.43
C CYS A 147 -17.67 -13.57 -16.03
N ILE A 148 -17.41 -12.60 -16.90
CA ILE A 148 -17.50 -11.17 -16.52
C ILE A 148 -18.97 -10.80 -16.28
N PRO A 149 -19.37 -10.41 -15.05
CA PRO A 149 -20.76 -10.09 -14.76
C PRO A 149 -21.20 -8.81 -15.44
N ILE A 150 -22.36 -8.87 -16.08
CA ILE A 150 -23.13 -7.71 -16.53
C ILE A 150 -24.27 -7.54 -15.54
N ILE A 151 -24.24 -6.47 -14.76
CA ILE A 151 -25.25 -6.15 -13.75
C ILE A 151 -26.28 -5.21 -14.38
N VAL A 152 -27.53 -5.66 -14.41
CA VAL A 152 -28.71 -4.90 -14.86
C VAL A 152 -29.71 -4.84 -13.72
N ALA A 153 -29.37 -4.05 -12.71
CA ALA A 153 -30.17 -3.84 -11.52
C ALA A 153 -29.80 -2.50 -10.88
N ASP A 154 -30.67 -1.50 -10.97
CA ASP A 154 -30.30 -0.12 -10.66
C ASP A 154 -30.20 0.17 -9.17
N THR A 155 -30.96 -0.57 -8.37
CA THR A 155 -31.03 -0.35 -6.93
C THR A 155 -30.26 -1.39 -6.12
N ILE A 156 -29.47 -2.26 -6.75
CA ILE A 156 -28.70 -3.29 -6.03
C ILE A 156 -27.47 -2.69 -5.34
N VAL A 157 -27.26 -3.03 -4.07
CA VAL A 157 -25.97 -2.78 -3.41
C VAL A 157 -25.11 -4.04 -3.47
N LEU A 158 -24.07 -3.99 -4.31
CA LEU A 158 -23.16 -5.12 -4.51
C LEU A 158 -22.35 -5.46 -3.24
N PRO A 159 -21.93 -6.73 -3.07
CA PRO A 159 -21.17 -7.17 -1.92
C PRO A 159 -19.90 -6.36 -1.69
N PHE A 160 -19.65 -5.95 -0.44
CA PHE A 160 -18.52 -5.12 -0.04
C PHE A 160 -18.35 -3.84 -0.87
N ASN A 161 -19.43 -3.27 -1.39
CA ASN A 161 -19.47 -2.03 -2.19
C ASN A 161 -18.59 -0.89 -1.64
N SER A 162 -18.46 -0.78 -0.31
CA SER A 162 -17.68 0.27 0.34
C SER A 162 -16.16 0.15 0.14
N HIS A 163 -15.66 -1.04 -0.23
CA HIS A 163 -14.23 -1.33 -0.33
C HIS A 163 -13.86 -1.99 -1.66
N VAL A 164 -14.73 -2.82 -2.24
CA VAL A 164 -14.53 -3.46 -3.54
C VAL A 164 -15.14 -2.61 -4.65
N ASP A 165 -14.31 -2.18 -5.59
CA ASP A 165 -14.73 -1.40 -6.75
C ASP A 165 -15.26 -2.32 -7.86
N TRP A 166 -16.58 -2.42 -7.91
CA TRP A 166 -17.29 -3.25 -8.88
C TRP A 166 -17.13 -2.78 -10.33
N HIS A 167 -16.77 -1.52 -10.60
CA HIS A 167 -16.52 -1.04 -11.96
C HIS A 167 -15.28 -1.68 -12.59
N ARG A 168 -14.37 -2.23 -11.76
CA ARG A 168 -13.17 -2.93 -12.22
C ARG A 168 -13.39 -4.42 -12.50
N ILE A 169 -14.53 -4.98 -12.10
CA ILE A 169 -14.81 -6.42 -12.23
C ILE A 169 -16.12 -6.74 -12.94
N SER A 170 -16.95 -5.73 -13.20
CA SER A 170 -18.27 -5.90 -13.81
C SER A 170 -18.57 -4.79 -14.82
N LEU A 171 -19.53 -5.07 -15.70
CA LEU A 171 -20.18 -4.05 -16.52
C LEU A 171 -21.52 -3.72 -15.89
N TYR A 172 -21.82 -2.43 -15.77
CA TYR A 172 -23.10 -1.96 -15.31
C TYR A 172 -23.90 -1.43 -16.50
N ILE A 173 -25.13 -1.92 -16.68
CA ILE A 173 -26.04 -1.46 -17.72
C ILE A 173 -27.34 -1.05 -17.03
N PRO A 174 -27.78 0.22 -17.18
CA PRO A 174 -29.06 0.67 -16.64
C PRO A 174 -30.22 -0.20 -17.11
N GLU A 175 -31.23 -0.41 -16.26
CA GLU A 175 -32.34 -1.33 -16.59
C GLU A 175 -33.09 -0.91 -17.85
N GLU A 176 -33.24 0.41 -18.07
CA GLU A 176 -33.84 0.99 -19.29
C GLU A 176 -33.07 0.64 -20.59
N ASN A 177 -31.77 0.36 -20.48
CA ASN A 177 -30.88 0.13 -21.61
C ASN A 177 -30.70 -1.36 -21.93
N ILE A 178 -31.48 -2.25 -21.31
CA ILE A 178 -31.42 -3.69 -21.58
C ILE A 178 -31.60 -4.03 -23.08
N LYS A 179 -32.39 -3.24 -23.82
CA LYS A 179 -32.58 -3.40 -25.28
C LYS A 179 -31.30 -3.20 -26.08
N ASN A 180 -30.39 -2.37 -25.57
CA ASN A 180 -29.10 -2.06 -26.17
C ASN A 180 -27.97 -2.98 -25.68
N LEU A 181 -28.28 -4.05 -24.93
CA LEU A 181 -27.31 -4.96 -24.31
C LEU A 181 -26.22 -5.41 -25.28
N LEU A 182 -26.60 -5.95 -26.44
CA LEU A 182 -25.64 -6.45 -27.43
C LEU A 182 -24.71 -5.35 -27.95
N ARG A 183 -25.27 -4.17 -28.26
CA ARG A 183 -24.49 -3.02 -28.75
C ARG A 183 -23.44 -2.58 -27.72
N ILE A 184 -23.83 -2.51 -26.45
CA ILE A 184 -22.94 -2.12 -25.35
C ILE A 184 -21.83 -3.15 -25.17
N VAL A 185 -22.16 -4.44 -25.12
CA VAL A 185 -21.18 -5.51 -24.91
C VAL A 185 -20.18 -5.60 -26.07
N HIS A 186 -20.66 -5.42 -27.32
CA HIS A 186 -19.78 -5.37 -28.49
C HIS A 186 -18.84 -4.17 -28.49
N SER A 187 -19.24 -3.04 -27.89
CA SER A 187 -18.38 -1.84 -27.78
C SER A 187 -17.20 -1.98 -26.80
N VAL A 188 -17.21 -3.00 -25.93
CA VAL A 188 -16.13 -3.22 -24.96
C VAL A 188 -14.90 -3.80 -25.66
N SER A 189 -13.76 -3.13 -25.55
CA SER A 189 -12.52 -3.54 -26.22
C SER A 189 -11.94 -4.85 -25.65
N LYS A 190 -11.01 -5.48 -26.39
CA LYS A 190 -10.34 -6.72 -25.95
C LYS A 190 -9.45 -6.48 -24.73
N GLU A 191 -8.79 -5.34 -24.68
CA GLU A 191 -7.94 -4.90 -23.58
C GLU A 191 -8.78 -4.77 -22.31
N ARG A 192 -9.91 -4.06 -22.41
CA ARG A 192 -10.82 -3.89 -21.27
C ARG A 192 -11.41 -5.21 -20.79
N ARG A 193 -11.74 -6.13 -21.69
CA ARG A 193 -12.19 -7.50 -21.33
C ARG A 193 -11.10 -8.24 -20.54
N GLY A 194 -9.84 -8.11 -20.96
CA GLY A 194 -8.69 -8.70 -20.26
C GLY A 194 -8.51 -8.12 -18.86
N GLU A 195 -8.59 -6.81 -18.71
CA GLU A 195 -8.54 -6.13 -17.40
C GLU A 195 -9.63 -6.63 -16.45
N LEU A 196 -10.90 -6.62 -16.91
CA LEU A 196 -12.05 -7.07 -16.13
C LEU A 196 -11.88 -8.53 -15.70
N PHE A 197 -11.42 -9.39 -16.61
CA PHE A 197 -11.20 -10.82 -16.34
C PHE A 197 -10.16 -11.05 -15.25
N TRP A 198 -8.97 -10.44 -15.37
CA TRP A 198 -7.89 -10.61 -14.39
C TRP A 198 -8.25 -10.03 -13.02
N GLN A 199 -8.86 -8.85 -13.03
CA GLN A 199 -9.30 -8.22 -11.78
C GLN A 199 -10.38 -9.06 -11.10
N LEU A 200 -11.38 -9.55 -11.84
CA LEU A 200 -12.45 -10.38 -11.31
C LEU A 200 -11.90 -11.62 -10.61
N ARG A 201 -10.99 -12.33 -11.27
CA ARG A 201 -10.36 -13.52 -10.72
C ARG A 201 -9.66 -13.21 -9.40
N TRP A 202 -8.86 -12.15 -9.37
CA TRP A 202 -8.14 -11.72 -8.16
C TRP A 202 -9.10 -11.34 -7.02
N VAL A 203 -10.13 -10.55 -7.31
CA VAL A 203 -11.15 -10.14 -6.32
C VAL A 203 -11.88 -11.36 -5.76
N TYR A 204 -12.27 -12.32 -6.60
CA TYR A 204 -12.94 -13.54 -6.17
C TYR A 204 -12.05 -14.37 -5.22
N GLU A 205 -10.82 -14.68 -5.64
CA GLU A 205 -9.85 -15.45 -4.85
C GLU A 205 -9.53 -14.77 -3.51
N ARG A 206 -9.46 -13.43 -3.49
CA ARG A 206 -9.10 -12.66 -2.30
C ARG A 206 -10.24 -12.51 -1.30
N TYR A 207 -11.46 -12.22 -1.75
CA TYR A 207 -12.56 -11.80 -0.87
C TYR A 207 -13.76 -12.75 -0.82
N PHE A 208 -14.01 -13.54 -1.88
CA PHE A 208 -15.28 -14.26 -2.04
C PHE A 208 -15.16 -15.79 -2.06
N ALA A 209 -13.98 -16.35 -2.33
CA ALA A 209 -13.78 -17.77 -2.62
C ALA A 209 -14.17 -18.76 -1.49
N SER A 210 -14.36 -18.31 -0.25
CA SER A 210 -14.84 -19.16 0.84
C SER A 210 -15.50 -18.35 1.94
N ILE A 211 -16.29 -19.03 2.79
CA ILE A 211 -16.84 -18.42 4.01
C ILE A 211 -15.72 -17.79 4.86
N LYS A 212 -14.57 -18.45 4.98
CA LYS A 212 -13.41 -17.90 5.71
C LYS A 212 -12.98 -16.55 5.15
N LYS A 213 -12.87 -16.41 3.83
CA LYS A 213 -12.49 -15.15 3.16
C LYS A 213 -13.54 -14.07 3.41
N ILE A 214 -14.81 -14.40 3.17
CA ILE A 214 -15.94 -13.47 3.38
C ILE A 214 -15.97 -12.96 4.83
N THR A 215 -15.80 -13.86 5.81
CA THR A 215 -15.78 -13.50 7.24
C THR A 215 -14.59 -12.61 7.58
N LEU A 216 -13.38 -12.97 7.15
CA LEU A 216 -12.18 -12.15 7.41
C LEU A 216 -12.30 -10.76 6.79
N THR A 217 -12.78 -10.67 5.54
CA THR A 217 -13.03 -9.38 4.88
C THR A 217 -14.08 -8.55 5.62
N THR A 218 -15.14 -9.18 6.12
CA THR A 218 -16.16 -8.49 6.92
C THR A 218 -15.58 -7.94 8.22
N LEU A 219 -14.78 -8.74 8.95
CA LEU A 219 -14.12 -8.32 10.18
C LEU A 219 -13.12 -7.19 9.93
N GLU A 220 -12.40 -7.24 8.80
CA GLU A 220 -11.48 -6.19 8.39
C GLU A 220 -12.21 -4.87 8.14
N ILE A 221 -13.30 -4.89 7.37
CA ILE A 221 -14.15 -3.71 7.16
C ILE A 221 -14.69 -3.15 8.49
N ILE A 222 -15.08 -4.01 9.43
CA ILE A 222 -15.51 -3.58 10.77
C ILE A 222 -14.33 -2.93 11.52
N ASN A 223 -13.13 -3.53 11.46
CA ASN A 223 -11.94 -3.01 12.12
C ASN A 223 -11.56 -1.61 11.59
N GLU A 224 -11.63 -1.39 10.28
CA GLU A 224 -11.36 -0.08 9.67
C GLU A 224 -12.39 0.98 10.10
N LYS A 225 -13.66 0.60 10.28
CA LYS A 225 -14.70 1.49 10.81
C LYS A 225 -14.47 1.88 12.28
N VAL A 226 -13.93 0.96 13.09
CA VAL A 226 -13.61 1.21 14.51
C VAL A 226 -12.30 2.00 14.63
N PHE A 227 -11.32 1.72 13.77
CA PHE A 227 -10.00 2.35 13.79
C PHE A 227 -9.66 2.98 12.43
N PRO A 228 -10.21 4.17 12.11
CA PRO A 228 -10.00 4.81 10.80
C PRO A 228 -8.53 5.07 10.44
N LEU A 229 -7.67 5.31 11.44
CA LEU A 229 -6.23 5.52 11.23
C LEU A 229 -5.48 4.26 10.76
N ALA A 230 -6.07 3.08 10.98
CA ALA A 230 -5.56 1.79 10.53
C ALA A 230 -6.17 1.35 9.20
N ALA A 231 -7.10 2.12 8.61
CA ALA A 231 -7.76 1.76 7.37
C ALA A 231 -6.76 1.63 6.21
N ARG A 232 -7.01 0.64 5.36
CA ARG A 232 -6.27 0.46 4.12
C ARG A 232 -6.64 1.51 3.09
N MET A 233 -5.71 1.77 2.18
CA MET A 233 -5.95 2.61 1.01
C MET A 233 -6.80 1.87 -0.02
N TYR A 234 -7.42 2.63 -0.92
CA TYR A 234 -8.21 2.08 -2.03
C TYR A 234 -7.40 1.07 -2.86
N GLU A 235 -6.11 1.35 -3.08
CA GLU A 235 -5.17 0.51 -3.81
C GLU A 235 -4.99 -0.85 -3.15
N GLU A 236 -4.88 -0.92 -1.82
CA GLU A 236 -4.71 -2.19 -1.11
C GLU A 236 -5.96 -3.09 -1.22
N TRP A 237 -7.13 -2.48 -1.42
CA TRP A 237 -8.39 -3.19 -1.64
C TRP A 237 -8.60 -3.60 -3.11
N ASN A 238 -8.15 -2.79 -4.06
CA ASN A 238 -8.56 -2.89 -5.47
C ASN A 238 -7.41 -3.03 -6.48
N MET A 239 -6.16 -3.03 -6.04
CA MET A 239 -5.00 -3.19 -6.91
C MET A 239 -4.19 -4.42 -6.48
N PRO A 240 -4.16 -5.48 -7.30
CA PRO A 240 -3.21 -6.57 -7.10
C PRO A 240 -1.77 -6.04 -7.09
N GLU A 241 -1.03 -6.30 -6.00
CA GLU A 241 0.36 -5.85 -5.79
C GLU A 241 1.33 -6.23 -6.93
N HIS A 242 0.99 -7.26 -7.73
CA HIS A 242 1.80 -7.76 -8.83
C HIS A 242 1.58 -7.04 -10.18
N LEU A 243 0.47 -6.32 -10.34
CA LEU A 243 0.13 -5.62 -11.60
C LEU A 243 0.45 -4.13 -11.54
N TYR A 244 0.32 -3.54 -10.36
CA TYR A 244 0.69 -2.16 -10.09
C TYR A 244 1.66 -2.22 -8.92
N GLY A 245 2.96 -2.19 -9.21
CA GLY A 245 3.97 -2.12 -8.16
C GLY A 245 3.63 -1.00 -7.16
N PRO A 246 4.16 -1.05 -5.92
CA PRO A 246 3.73 -0.15 -4.87
C PRO A 246 3.82 1.32 -5.30
N VAL A 247 2.71 2.02 -5.09
CA VAL A 247 2.55 3.44 -5.42
C VAL A 247 3.31 4.24 -4.35
N ASN A 248 4.10 5.21 -4.78
CA ASN A 248 4.78 6.13 -3.86
C ASN A 248 3.72 6.79 -2.96
N PRO A 249 3.75 6.60 -1.62
CA PRO A 249 2.75 7.18 -0.72
C PRO A 249 2.81 8.71 -0.68
N LEU A 250 3.87 9.29 -1.24
CA LEU A 250 4.03 10.73 -1.40
C LEU A 250 3.40 11.18 -2.71
N PHE A 251 2.29 11.92 -2.62
CA PHE A 251 1.71 12.69 -3.72
C PHE A 251 2.51 13.98 -3.98
N LEU A 252 3.83 13.86 -4.12
CA LEU A 252 4.70 15.01 -4.34
C LEU A 252 4.79 15.34 -5.83
N PRO A 253 4.95 16.63 -6.19
CA PRO A 253 5.40 17.02 -7.52
C PRO A 253 6.74 16.33 -7.83
N VAL A 254 7.09 16.22 -9.13
CA VAL A 254 8.33 15.56 -9.60
C VAL A 254 9.59 16.03 -8.84
N THR A 255 9.57 17.28 -8.33
CA THR A 255 10.59 17.81 -7.43
C THR A 255 9.92 18.50 -6.24
N ALA A 256 10.33 18.16 -5.01
CA ALA A 256 9.82 18.79 -3.79
C ALA A 256 10.18 20.29 -3.73
N PRO A 257 9.32 21.14 -3.15
CA PRO A 257 9.57 22.58 -3.07
C PRO A 257 10.79 22.88 -2.18
N LYS A 258 11.52 23.95 -2.52
CA LYS A 258 12.71 24.38 -1.75
C LYS A 258 12.33 25.02 -0.41
N SER A 259 11.21 25.75 -0.38
CA SER A 259 10.64 26.34 0.82
C SER A 259 9.62 25.37 1.45
N PRO A 260 9.57 25.22 2.79
CA PRO A 260 10.30 25.98 3.82
C PRO A 260 11.73 25.51 4.11
N GLY A 261 12.24 24.48 3.42
CA GLY A 261 13.55 23.88 3.69
C GLY A 261 13.43 22.56 4.47
N PHE A 262 14.40 22.27 5.34
CA PHE A 262 14.42 21.05 6.14
C PHE A 262 14.62 21.32 7.64
N THR A 263 14.18 20.37 8.48
CA THR A 263 14.42 20.37 9.93
C THR A 263 15.55 19.41 10.26
N ALA A 264 16.58 19.87 10.97
CA ALA A 264 17.63 18.99 11.47
C ALA A 264 17.21 18.37 12.81
N VAL A 265 17.21 17.05 12.90
CA VAL A 265 16.89 16.27 14.10
C VAL A 265 18.17 15.63 14.62
N ILE A 266 18.59 16.03 15.82
CA ILE A 266 19.84 15.60 16.45
C ILE A 266 19.49 14.81 17.70
N LEU A 267 19.79 13.51 17.73
CA LEU A 267 19.73 12.72 18.95
C LEU A 267 21.05 12.89 19.71
N THR A 268 20.99 13.28 20.98
CA THR A 268 22.20 13.46 21.79
C THR A 268 22.17 12.70 23.09
N TYR A 269 23.33 12.14 23.47
CA TYR A 269 23.55 11.48 24.75
C TYR A 269 24.98 11.79 25.25
N ASP A 270 25.07 12.64 26.26
CA ASP A 270 26.32 12.96 26.99
C ASP A 270 27.48 13.53 26.14
N ARG A 271 27.17 14.22 25.02
CA ARG A 271 28.16 14.82 24.10
C ARG A 271 27.87 16.30 23.78
N VAL A 272 27.71 17.11 24.83
CA VAL A 272 27.27 18.51 24.72
C VAL A 272 28.23 19.37 23.87
N GLU A 273 29.54 19.19 24.02
CA GLU A 273 30.53 19.99 23.28
C GLU A 273 30.44 19.75 21.77
N SER A 274 30.41 18.48 21.34
CA SER A 274 30.26 18.11 19.95
C SER A 274 28.92 18.58 19.37
N LEU A 275 27.85 18.45 20.14
CA LEU A 275 26.53 18.98 19.79
C LEU A 275 26.56 20.49 19.50
N PHE A 276 27.23 21.28 20.35
CA PHE A 276 27.32 22.73 20.16
C PHE A 276 28.15 23.10 18.92
N ILE A 277 29.24 22.37 18.65
CA ILE A 277 30.03 22.53 17.42
C ILE A 277 29.17 22.21 16.19
N LEU A 278 28.41 21.13 16.24
CA LEU A 278 27.51 20.71 15.16
C LEU A 278 26.43 21.78 14.90
N ILE A 279 25.75 22.26 15.94
CA ILE A 279 24.72 23.31 15.81
C ILE A 279 25.28 24.56 15.12
N ARG A 280 26.47 25.05 15.54
CA ARG A 280 27.12 26.22 14.93
C ARG A 280 27.46 26.03 13.45
N LYS A 281 27.63 24.78 12.99
CA LYS A 281 27.86 24.46 11.58
C LYS A 281 26.55 24.38 10.81
N LEU A 282 25.55 23.68 11.34
CA LEU A 282 24.24 23.49 10.70
C LEU A 282 23.54 24.84 10.43
N VAL A 283 23.61 25.79 11.36
CA VAL A 283 22.93 27.10 11.19
C VAL A 283 23.46 27.96 10.06
N LYS A 284 24.64 27.62 9.51
CA LYS A 284 25.20 28.27 8.34
C LYS A 284 24.57 27.78 7.03
N THR A 285 23.84 26.67 7.06
CA THR A 285 23.14 26.09 5.90
C THR A 285 21.88 26.91 5.58
N PRO A 286 21.78 27.53 4.38
CA PRO A 286 20.65 28.39 4.01
C PRO A 286 19.27 27.75 4.19
N SER A 287 19.09 26.53 3.68
CA SER A 287 17.84 25.78 3.62
C SER A 287 17.47 25.10 4.95
N LEU A 288 18.29 25.25 6.01
CA LEU A 288 17.92 24.82 7.35
C LEU A 288 16.80 25.72 7.89
N ALA A 289 15.65 25.13 8.19
CA ALA A 289 14.50 25.83 8.75
C ALA A 289 14.51 25.86 10.28
N LYS A 290 14.80 24.72 10.91
CA LYS A 290 14.69 24.50 12.35
C LYS A 290 15.67 23.41 12.81
N ILE A 291 16.16 23.53 14.05
CA ILE A 291 16.90 22.47 14.73
C ILE A 291 16.04 21.91 15.87
N LEU A 292 15.88 20.60 15.88
CA LEU A 292 15.27 19.85 16.96
C LEU A 292 16.32 18.96 17.62
N VAL A 293 16.64 19.23 18.87
CA VAL A 293 17.52 18.38 19.68
C VAL A 293 16.68 17.45 20.53
N VAL A 294 16.82 16.15 20.28
CA VAL A 294 16.21 15.07 21.06
C VAL A 294 17.20 14.69 22.16
N TRP A 295 16.95 15.18 23.36
CA TRP A 295 17.79 14.97 24.53
C TRP A 295 17.50 13.61 25.15
N ASN A 296 18.42 12.66 24.93
CA ASN A 296 18.21 11.24 25.25
C ASN A 296 18.76 10.83 26.61
N ASN A 297 19.26 11.76 27.42
CA ASN A 297 19.82 11.50 28.74
C ASN A 297 18.81 11.81 29.84
N GLN A 298 18.33 10.79 30.55
CA GLN A 298 17.38 10.96 31.66
C GLN A 298 18.08 11.36 32.96
N LYS A 299 19.37 11.04 33.12
CA LYS A 299 20.16 11.27 34.34
C LYS A 299 20.70 12.70 34.43
N LYS A 300 20.98 13.33 33.29
CA LYS A 300 21.49 14.70 33.20
C LYS A 300 20.47 15.58 32.49
N ASP A 301 20.17 16.73 33.08
CA ASP A 301 19.33 17.74 32.43
C ASP A 301 20.07 18.41 31.27
N PRO A 302 19.37 18.90 30.23
CA PRO A 302 19.98 19.70 29.19
C PRO A 302 20.60 20.97 29.81
N PRO A 303 21.72 21.50 29.25
CA PRO A 303 22.35 22.71 29.74
C PRO A 303 21.36 23.89 29.80
N PRO A 304 21.53 24.83 30.75
CA PRO A 304 20.76 26.06 30.80
C PRO A 304 20.81 26.81 29.46
N SER A 305 19.71 27.45 29.07
CA SER A 305 19.58 28.15 27.77
C SER A 305 20.71 29.15 27.47
N SER A 306 21.35 29.73 28.48
CA SER A 306 22.48 30.65 28.35
C SER A 306 23.77 30.02 27.82
N GLU A 307 23.94 28.70 27.98
CA GLU A 307 25.13 27.97 27.50
C GLU A 307 25.01 27.52 26.04
N TRP A 308 23.78 27.48 25.51
CA TRP A 308 23.54 27.08 24.13
C TRP A 308 24.12 28.11 23.15
N PRO A 309 24.59 27.67 21.97
CA PRO A 309 25.09 28.59 20.96
C PRO A 309 23.99 29.57 20.53
N VAL A 310 24.33 30.87 20.48
CA VAL A 310 23.44 31.89 19.92
C VAL A 310 23.34 31.68 18.42
N VAL A 311 22.13 31.41 17.94
CA VAL A 311 21.84 31.01 16.56
C VAL A 311 20.72 31.84 15.96
N ASN A 312 20.75 32.01 14.64
CA ASN A 312 19.75 32.76 13.87
C ASN A 312 18.59 31.88 13.36
N LYS A 313 18.59 30.58 13.67
CA LYS A 313 17.54 29.62 13.30
C LYS A 313 16.83 29.12 14.56
N PRO A 314 15.51 28.86 14.52
CA PRO A 314 14.78 28.28 15.64
C PRO A 314 15.42 26.97 16.13
N LEU A 315 15.65 26.87 17.44
CA LEU A 315 16.20 25.69 18.11
C LEU A 315 15.25 25.27 19.23
N LYS A 316 14.85 23.99 19.21
CA LYS A 316 14.02 23.38 20.25
C LYS A 316 14.74 22.17 20.84
N VAL A 317 14.61 22.00 22.16
CA VAL A 317 15.10 20.82 22.89
C VAL A 317 13.91 20.06 23.45
N ILE A 318 13.83 18.76 23.17
CA ILE A 318 12.82 17.85 23.72
C ILE A 318 13.52 16.78 24.55
N ARG A 319 13.14 16.67 25.82
CA ARG A 319 13.64 15.62 26.70
C ARG A 319 12.80 14.35 26.54
N THR A 320 13.45 13.24 26.23
CA THR A 320 12.77 11.95 26.08
C THR A 320 12.56 11.29 27.44
N LYS A 321 11.51 10.46 27.55
CA LYS A 321 11.19 9.72 28.77
C LYS A 321 12.20 8.60 29.05
N GLU A 322 12.76 8.01 28.00
CA GLU A 322 13.66 6.85 28.06
C GLU A 322 14.77 6.99 27.02
N ASN A 323 15.95 6.43 27.27
CA ASN A 323 17.07 6.39 26.34
C ASN A 323 16.83 5.32 25.26
N LYS A 324 16.29 5.74 24.11
CA LYS A 324 16.07 4.88 22.94
C LYS A 324 16.67 5.51 21.70
N LEU A 325 17.33 4.72 20.85
CA LEU A 325 17.88 5.22 19.58
C LEU A 325 16.77 5.65 18.60
N SER A 326 15.65 4.93 18.64
CA SER A 326 14.46 5.18 17.82
C SER A 326 13.76 6.52 18.11
N ASN A 327 14.06 7.18 19.24
CA ASN A 327 13.48 8.48 19.61
C ASN A 327 13.73 9.57 18.56
N ARG A 328 14.77 9.44 17.72
CA ARG A 328 15.04 10.35 16.61
C ARG A 328 14.03 10.25 15.45
N PHE A 329 13.29 9.14 15.38
CA PHE A 329 12.27 8.89 14.36
C PHE A 329 10.85 9.06 14.88
N PHE A 330 10.68 9.57 16.11
CA PHE A 330 9.36 9.91 16.60
C PHE A 330 8.83 11.14 15.82
N PRO A 331 7.56 11.14 15.37
CA PRO A 331 6.99 12.24 14.60
C PRO A 331 6.59 13.38 15.55
N TYR A 332 7.58 14.14 16.02
CA TYR A 332 7.36 15.31 16.87
C TYR A 332 6.60 16.42 16.11
N ASP A 333 5.67 17.09 16.78
CA ASP A 333 4.87 18.17 16.20
C ASP A 333 5.74 19.36 15.75
N GLU A 334 6.92 19.53 16.35
CA GLU A 334 7.87 20.57 15.96
C GLU A 334 8.51 20.37 14.58
N ILE A 335 8.41 19.16 13.99
CA ILE A 335 8.89 18.86 12.63
C ILE A 335 7.83 19.29 11.61
N GLU A 336 7.83 20.57 11.27
CA GLU A 336 6.86 21.17 10.36
C GLU A 336 7.22 20.96 8.88
N THR A 337 8.52 20.90 8.56
CA THR A 337 9.03 20.72 7.19
C THR A 337 8.76 19.31 6.65
N GLU A 338 8.59 19.17 5.33
CA GLU A 338 8.44 17.85 4.69
C GLU A 338 9.72 17.03 4.75
N CYS A 339 10.87 17.69 4.60
CA CYS A 339 12.20 17.09 4.71
C CYS A 339 12.70 17.16 6.15
N GLN A 340 13.30 16.07 6.63
CA GLN A 340 14.09 16.04 7.87
C GLN A 340 15.50 15.52 7.57
N LEU A 341 16.50 16.17 8.17
CA LEU A 341 17.87 15.70 8.24
C LEU A 341 18.08 15.04 9.60
N THR A 342 18.22 13.72 9.66
CA THR A 342 18.68 13.05 10.87
C THR A 342 20.20 13.03 10.87
N ILE A 343 20.80 13.50 11.96
CA ILE A 343 22.25 13.59 12.10
C ILE A 343 22.72 13.22 13.50
N ASP A 344 23.81 12.45 13.60
CA ASP A 344 24.42 12.09 14.87
C ASP A 344 25.19 13.28 15.46
N ASP A 345 25.26 13.35 16.79
CA ASP A 345 25.83 14.48 17.53
C ASP A 345 27.36 14.60 17.42
N ASP A 346 28.03 13.64 16.78
CA ASP A 346 29.48 13.62 16.48
C ASP A 346 29.85 13.90 15.01
N ILE A 347 28.86 14.17 14.14
CA ILE A 347 29.07 14.37 12.71
C ILE A 347 29.42 15.84 12.40
N VAL A 348 30.60 16.26 12.82
CA VAL A 348 31.05 17.66 12.67
C VAL A 348 31.75 17.96 11.34
N MET A 349 31.97 16.98 10.47
CA MET A 349 32.77 17.14 9.23
C MET A 349 32.00 17.66 8.02
N LEU A 350 30.67 17.63 8.04
CA LEU A 350 29.84 18.08 6.92
C LEU A 350 29.84 19.61 6.78
N THR A 351 30.02 20.11 5.56
CA THR A 351 29.98 21.54 5.26
C THR A 351 28.56 22.00 4.91
N PRO A 352 28.26 23.32 5.05
CA PRO A 352 26.97 23.86 4.62
C PRO A 352 26.63 23.55 3.16
N ASP A 353 27.61 23.61 2.25
CA ASP A 353 27.41 23.30 0.82
C ASP A 353 27.06 21.83 0.57
N GLU A 354 27.66 20.90 1.33
CA GLU A 354 27.33 19.47 1.25
C GLU A 354 25.91 19.19 1.73
N LEU A 355 25.45 19.93 2.76
CA LEU A 355 24.09 19.83 3.27
C LEU A 355 23.06 20.44 2.31
N GLU A 356 23.37 21.58 1.67
CA GLU A 356 22.53 22.13 0.59
C GLU A 356 22.40 21.14 -0.57
N PHE A 357 23.52 20.57 -1.02
CA PHE A 357 23.50 19.59 -2.11
C PHE A 357 22.70 18.33 -1.73
N GLY A 358 22.89 17.80 -0.52
CA GLY A 358 22.12 16.66 -0.05
C GLY A 358 20.62 16.95 0.03
N PHE A 359 20.23 18.17 0.42
CA PHE A 359 18.85 18.61 0.41
C PHE A 359 18.28 18.74 -1.01
N ASP A 360 19.02 19.33 -1.94
CA ASP A 360 18.57 19.46 -3.35
C ASP A 360 18.44 18.09 -4.02
N VAL A 361 19.34 17.13 -3.76
CA VAL A 361 19.19 15.74 -4.23
C VAL A 361 17.97 15.06 -3.60
N TRP A 362 17.70 15.29 -2.32
CA TRP A 362 16.47 14.78 -1.69
C TRP A 362 15.22 15.36 -2.35
N ARG A 363 15.23 16.63 -2.77
CA ARG A 363 14.08 17.24 -3.44
C ARG A 363 13.75 16.55 -4.77
N GLU A 364 14.73 16.05 -5.49
CA GLU A 364 14.53 15.25 -6.71
C GLU A 364 14.03 13.82 -6.41
N PHE A 365 14.29 13.32 -5.20
CA PHE A 365 13.96 11.95 -4.79
C PHE A 365 13.31 11.89 -3.40
N PRO A 366 12.18 12.59 -3.18
CA PRO A 366 11.69 12.84 -1.83
C PRO A 366 11.12 11.59 -1.14
N ASP A 367 10.80 10.56 -1.91
CA ASP A 367 10.36 9.25 -1.42
C ASP A 367 11.49 8.35 -0.93
N ARG A 368 12.75 8.77 -1.08
CA ARG A 368 13.91 7.96 -0.73
C ARG A 368 14.70 8.55 0.42
N ILE A 369 15.51 7.71 1.05
CA ILE A 369 16.55 8.15 1.97
C ILE A 369 17.74 8.62 1.12
N VAL A 370 18.15 9.86 1.33
CA VAL A 370 19.28 10.50 0.65
C VAL A 370 20.33 10.86 1.68
N GLY A 371 21.57 10.40 1.56
CA GLY A 371 22.55 10.70 2.60
C GLY A 371 23.95 10.19 2.28
N PHE A 372 24.84 10.34 3.25
CA PHE A 372 26.28 10.24 2.98
C PHE A 372 26.90 8.90 3.36
N PRO A 373 26.71 8.37 4.60
CA PRO A 373 27.30 7.09 4.96
C PRO A 373 26.48 5.97 4.33
N SER A 374 27.09 5.18 3.46
CA SER A 374 26.42 4.10 2.71
C SER A 374 26.95 2.73 3.09
N ARG A 375 26.09 1.72 3.03
CA ARG A 375 26.36 0.32 3.41
C ARG A 375 25.66 -0.66 2.48
N LEU A 376 26.08 -1.92 2.53
CA LEU A 376 25.57 -2.98 1.68
C LEU A 376 25.07 -4.17 2.52
N HIS A 377 24.03 -4.85 2.06
CA HIS A 377 23.66 -6.17 2.52
C HIS A 377 24.19 -7.21 1.52
N VAL A 378 24.68 -8.33 2.02
CA VAL A 378 25.20 -9.42 1.19
C VAL A 378 24.61 -10.74 1.65
N TRP A 379 24.34 -11.64 0.72
CA TRP A 379 23.96 -13.01 1.04
C TRP A 379 25.22 -13.82 1.34
N ASP A 380 25.26 -14.47 2.50
CA ASP A 380 26.30 -15.44 2.79
C ASP A 380 25.79 -16.86 2.52
N ASN A 381 26.38 -17.51 1.52
CA ASN A 381 26.07 -18.89 1.14
C ASN A 381 26.45 -19.91 2.21
N VAL A 382 27.42 -19.61 3.07
CA VAL A 382 27.90 -20.54 4.10
C VAL A 382 26.92 -20.61 5.26
N THR A 383 26.46 -19.45 5.74
CA THR A 383 25.51 -19.38 6.86
C THR A 383 24.05 -19.37 6.40
N ALA A 384 23.80 -19.35 5.08
CA ALA A 384 22.48 -19.21 4.46
C ALA A 384 21.66 -18.06 5.08
N SER A 385 22.32 -16.91 5.27
CA SER A 385 21.75 -15.76 5.97
C SER A 385 22.23 -14.45 5.36
N TRP A 386 21.43 -13.40 5.52
CA TRP A 386 21.83 -12.05 5.11
C TRP A 386 22.81 -11.42 6.12
N LYS A 387 23.84 -10.74 5.60
CA LYS A 387 24.87 -10.09 6.41
C LYS A 387 25.03 -8.62 6.09
N TYR A 388 25.47 -7.87 7.09
CA TYR A 388 25.82 -6.46 6.97
C TYR A 388 27.27 -6.31 6.48
N HIS A 389 27.47 -5.51 5.44
CA HIS A 389 28.77 -5.25 4.85
C HIS A 389 29.14 -3.77 4.96
N SER A 390 30.28 -3.48 5.58
CA SER A 390 30.73 -2.12 5.91
C SER A 390 31.71 -1.50 4.92
N GLU A 391 32.24 -2.28 3.97
CA GLU A 391 33.23 -1.78 3.03
C GLU A 391 32.65 -0.86 1.96
N TRP A 392 33.53 -0.05 1.37
CA TRP A 392 33.19 0.91 0.33
C TRP A 392 33.13 0.20 -1.03
N THR A 393 31.96 -0.33 -1.35
CA THR A 393 31.67 -0.93 -2.65
C THR A 393 31.00 0.07 -3.60
N ASN A 394 31.01 -0.23 -4.91
CA ASN A 394 30.24 0.54 -5.90
C ASN A 394 28.73 0.34 -5.72
N GLN A 395 28.34 -0.81 -5.16
CA GLN A 395 26.97 -1.13 -4.80
C GLN A 395 26.66 -0.69 -3.39
N ILE A 396 25.48 -0.11 -3.20
CA ILE A 396 24.94 0.22 -1.88
C ILE A 396 23.51 -0.30 -1.80
N SER A 397 23.02 -0.50 -0.60
CA SER A 397 21.61 -0.84 -0.38
C SER A 397 20.99 -0.11 0.81
N MET A 398 21.82 0.57 1.59
CA MET A 398 21.43 1.31 2.78
C MET A 398 22.20 2.62 2.85
N VAL A 399 21.54 3.65 3.35
CA VAL A 399 22.15 4.92 3.78
C VAL A 399 21.88 5.09 5.27
N LEU A 400 22.93 5.27 6.06
CA LEU A 400 22.80 5.37 7.51
C LEU A 400 22.20 6.72 7.90
N THR A 401 21.19 6.69 8.75
CA THR A 401 20.44 7.87 9.21
C THR A 401 21.23 8.77 10.17
N GLY A 402 22.48 8.41 10.48
CA GLY A 402 23.42 9.29 11.20
C GLY A 402 23.84 10.52 10.40
N ALA A 403 23.59 10.56 9.08
CA ALA A 403 23.65 11.76 8.26
C ALA A 403 22.85 11.56 6.97
N ALA A 404 21.52 11.71 7.06
CA ALA A 404 20.63 11.49 5.93
C ALA A 404 19.38 12.38 5.96
N PHE A 405 18.96 12.81 4.77
CA PHE A 405 17.70 13.45 4.46
C PHE A 405 16.65 12.40 4.11
N HIS A 406 15.45 12.56 4.66
CA HIS A 406 14.31 11.74 4.30
C HIS A 406 13.01 12.49 4.60
N HIS A 407 11.89 12.05 4.01
CA HIS A 407 10.60 12.68 4.26
C HIS A 407 10.09 12.39 5.69
N LYS A 408 9.42 13.36 6.33
CA LYS A 408 8.87 13.22 7.70
C LYS A 408 7.87 12.08 7.86
N ILE A 409 7.20 11.71 6.77
CA ILE A 409 6.25 10.58 6.75
C ILE A 409 6.92 9.28 7.20
N TRP A 410 8.22 9.11 6.93
CA TRP A 410 8.93 7.89 7.30
C TRP A 410 9.09 7.76 8.82
N SER A 411 9.15 8.87 9.57
CA SER A 411 9.07 8.87 11.03
C SER A 411 7.70 8.39 11.52
N TRP A 412 6.62 8.80 10.83
CA TRP A 412 5.26 8.35 11.15
C TRP A 412 5.08 6.85 10.87
N TYR A 413 5.50 6.37 9.69
CA TYR A 413 5.47 4.94 9.37
C TYR A 413 6.37 4.13 10.32
N TYR A 414 7.56 4.63 10.64
CA TYR A 414 8.45 3.98 11.60
C TYR A 414 7.78 3.85 12.96
N THR A 415 7.09 4.88 13.44
CA THR A 415 6.48 4.85 14.78
C THR A 415 5.18 4.04 14.83
N TYR A 416 4.30 4.20 13.84
CA TYR A 416 2.92 3.73 13.91
C TYR A 416 2.58 2.54 12.99
N LYS A 417 3.34 2.30 11.92
CA LYS A 417 3.05 1.23 10.93
C LYS A 417 4.08 0.11 10.91
N MET A 418 5.32 0.37 11.31
CA MET A 418 6.36 -0.66 11.35
C MET A 418 5.96 -1.78 12.33
N PRO A 419 6.13 -3.06 11.96
CA PRO A 419 5.86 -4.19 12.83
C PRO A 419 6.46 -4.00 14.21
N ALA A 420 5.65 -4.16 15.26
CA ALA A 420 6.08 -3.93 16.64
C ALA A 420 7.29 -4.79 17.02
N GLU A 421 7.41 -5.98 16.43
CA GLU A 421 8.57 -6.86 16.60
C GLU A 421 9.88 -6.22 16.17
N ILE A 422 9.91 -5.48 15.05
CA ILE A 422 11.12 -4.79 14.56
C ILE A 422 11.49 -3.66 15.52
N ARG A 423 10.50 -2.85 15.93
CA ARG A 423 10.72 -1.71 16.82
C ARG A 423 11.22 -2.15 18.20
N SER A 424 10.59 -3.18 18.76
CA SER A 424 10.99 -3.75 20.06
C SER A 424 12.41 -4.31 19.98
N TRP A 425 12.76 -5.01 18.89
CA TRP A 425 14.11 -5.51 18.67
C TRP A 425 15.16 -4.40 18.65
N VAL A 426 14.90 -3.31 17.91
CA VAL A 426 15.79 -2.13 17.85
C VAL A 426 15.98 -1.50 19.23
N ASP A 427 14.89 -1.31 19.96
CA ASP A 427 14.92 -0.69 21.30
C ASP A 427 15.66 -1.58 22.32
N GLU A 428 15.46 -2.89 22.28
CA GLU A 428 16.12 -3.85 23.18
C GLU A 428 17.61 -4.02 22.91
N HIS A 429 18.02 -3.98 21.64
CA HIS A 429 19.42 -4.21 21.23
C HIS A 429 20.22 -2.91 21.13
N PHE A 430 19.57 -1.76 21.25
CA PHE A 430 20.18 -0.43 21.14
C PHE A 430 21.06 -0.31 19.87
N ASN A 431 20.52 -0.80 18.75
CA ASN A 431 21.21 -0.85 17.44
C ASN A 431 20.19 -1.03 16.30
N CYS A 432 20.64 -0.88 15.05
CA CYS A 432 19.89 -1.21 13.83
C CYS A 432 18.66 -0.33 13.54
N GLU A 433 18.51 0.81 14.20
CA GLU A 433 17.44 1.76 13.93
C GLU A 433 17.53 2.32 12.50
N ASP A 434 18.76 2.55 12.02
CA ASP A 434 19.09 2.97 10.66
C ASP A 434 18.75 1.87 9.63
N ILE A 435 19.09 0.61 9.91
CA ILE A 435 18.76 -0.56 9.08
C ILE A 435 17.23 -0.71 9.02
N ALA A 436 16.54 -0.61 10.15
CA ALA A 436 15.09 -0.71 10.20
C ALA A 436 14.42 0.39 9.36
N MET A 437 14.93 1.62 9.39
CA MET A 437 14.45 2.72 8.54
C MET A 437 14.66 2.42 7.05
N ASN A 438 15.83 1.90 6.66
CA ASN A 438 16.08 1.52 5.26
C ASN A 438 15.16 0.39 4.80
N PHE A 439 14.93 -0.64 5.64
CA PHE A 439 13.98 -1.71 5.35
C PHE A 439 12.56 -1.17 5.17
N LEU A 440 12.12 -0.27 6.03
CA LEU A 440 10.79 0.35 5.94
C LEU A 440 10.61 1.07 4.60
N VAL A 441 11.52 1.99 4.28
CA VAL A 441 11.43 2.80 3.05
C VAL A 441 11.55 1.91 1.81
N ALA A 442 12.49 0.96 1.79
CA ALA A 442 12.69 0.07 0.65
C ALA A 442 11.53 -0.94 0.48
N ASN A 443 10.91 -1.40 1.56
CA ASN A 443 9.77 -2.31 1.46
C ASN A 443 8.54 -1.61 0.88
N ILE A 444 8.30 -0.37 1.28
CA ILE A 444 7.16 0.44 0.81
C ILE A 444 7.41 0.92 -0.62
N THR A 445 8.55 1.57 -0.89
CA THR A 445 8.80 2.20 -2.21
C THR A 445 9.33 1.22 -3.26
N ARG A 446 9.90 0.09 -2.83
CA ARG A 446 10.67 -0.84 -3.68
C ARG A 446 11.82 -0.18 -4.43
N LYS A 447 12.31 0.97 -3.94
CA LYS A 447 13.45 1.70 -4.49
C LYS A 447 14.64 1.64 -3.54
N PRO A 448 15.87 1.62 -4.07
CA PRO A 448 17.08 1.73 -3.26
C PRO A 448 17.31 3.19 -2.82
N PRO A 449 18.08 3.42 -1.72
CA PRO A 449 18.40 4.77 -1.26
C PRO A 449 19.36 5.50 -2.22
N ILE A 450 19.57 6.80 -2.01
CA ILE A 450 20.51 7.62 -2.77
C ILE A 450 21.72 8.00 -1.93
N LYS A 451 22.91 7.65 -2.42
CA LYS A 451 24.17 8.09 -1.84
C LYS A 451 24.57 9.44 -2.39
N VAL A 452 24.95 10.33 -1.48
CA VAL A 452 25.61 11.61 -1.75
C VAL A 452 27.06 11.49 -1.29
N THR A 453 28.02 12.01 -2.07
CA THR A 453 29.43 11.98 -1.65
C THR A 453 29.82 13.25 -0.89
N PRO A 454 30.53 13.13 0.25
CA PRO A 454 31.19 14.26 0.86
C PRO A 454 32.50 14.57 0.12
N ARG A 455 32.97 15.82 0.20
CA ARG A 455 34.33 16.24 -0.16
C ARG A 455 35.36 15.69 0.83
N LYS A 456 35.02 15.57 2.11
CA LYS A 456 35.89 15.01 3.16
C LYS A 456 35.46 13.59 3.57
N LYS A 457 36.43 12.70 3.84
CA LYS A 457 36.12 11.35 4.35
C LYS A 457 35.45 11.44 5.73
N PHE A 458 34.47 10.57 5.99
CA PHE A 458 33.80 10.36 7.29
C PHE A 458 34.74 9.72 8.35
N LYS A 459 35.99 10.16 8.45
CA LYS A 459 36.92 9.75 9.51
C LYS A 459 37.12 10.93 10.44
N CYS A 460 36.64 10.80 11.67
CA CYS A 460 36.95 11.72 12.77
C CYS A 460 38.43 11.51 13.15
N PRO A 461 39.31 12.51 12.97
CA PRO A 461 40.73 12.37 13.32
C PRO A 461 40.98 12.41 14.84
N GLU A 462 40.06 13.03 15.60
CA GLU A 462 40.19 13.31 17.04
C GLU A 462 39.47 12.28 17.92
N CYS A 463 38.73 11.35 17.32
CA CYS A 463 37.99 10.33 18.05
C CYS A 463 38.96 9.19 18.43
N THR A 464 39.42 9.17 19.68
CA THR A 464 40.11 8.03 20.29
C THR A 464 39.18 6.80 20.28
N ASN A 465 39.68 5.67 19.80
CA ASN A 465 38.93 4.43 19.48
C ASN A 465 38.16 3.75 20.63
N THR A 466 38.10 4.34 21.83
CA THR A 466 37.57 3.69 23.04
C THR A 466 36.10 3.98 23.34
N GLU A 467 35.45 4.95 22.70
CA GLU A 467 34.06 5.37 23.01
C GLU A 467 33.06 5.28 21.84
N MET A 468 33.46 4.71 20.70
CA MET A 468 32.57 4.58 19.53
C MET A 468 31.90 3.20 19.49
N LEU A 469 30.55 3.17 19.49
CA LEU A 469 29.74 1.95 19.36
C LEU A 469 30.13 1.09 18.13
N SER A 470 30.60 1.74 17.05
CA SER A 470 31.01 1.09 15.80
C SER A 470 32.36 0.37 15.86
N ALA A 471 33.16 0.57 16.92
CA ALA A 471 34.48 -0.05 17.07
C ALA A 471 34.42 -1.48 17.66
N ASP A 472 33.27 -1.89 18.22
CA ASP A 472 33.07 -3.23 18.78
C ASP A 472 32.74 -4.25 17.67
N ALA A 473 33.47 -5.36 17.59
CA ALA A 473 33.19 -6.44 16.64
C ALA A 473 31.77 -7.04 16.82
N ARG A 474 31.23 -6.99 18.05
CA ARG A 474 29.85 -7.39 18.35
C ARG A 474 28.81 -6.48 17.68
N HIS A 475 29.16 -5.22 17.42
CA HIS A 475 28.27 -4.28 16.73
C HIS A 475 27.98 -4.72 15.29
N MET A 476 28.99 -5.25 14.58
CA MET A 476 28.84 -5.70 13.19
C MET A 476 28.07 -7.02 13.08
N SER A 477 28.26 -7.94 14.04
CA SER A 477 27.50 -9.20 14.07
C SER A 477 26.03 -8.96 14.42
N GLN A 478 25.74 -8.05 15.36
CA GLN A 478 24.38 -7.61 15.67
C GLN A 478 23.68 -7.01 14.44
N ARG A 479 24.35 -6.11 13.71
CA ARG A 479 23.80 -5.54 12.46
C ARG A 479 23.47 -6.60 11.41
N SER A 480 24.33 -7.62 11.27
CA SER A 480 24.03 -8.76 10.39
C SER A 480 22.79 -9.53 10.85
N SER A 481 22.66 -9.78 12.15
CA SER A 481 21.46 -10.42 12.73
C SER A 481 20.19 -9.59 12.50
N CYS A 482 20.26 -8.26 12.57
CA CYS A 482 19.13 -7.38 12.28
C CYS A 482 18.64 -7.52 10.84
N ILE A 483 19.54 -7.49 9.85
CA ILE A 483 19.16 -7.63 8.44
C ILE A 483 18.44 -8.95 8.20
N ASP A 484 19.00 -10.05 8.69
CA ASP A 484 18.43 -11.38 8.50
C ASP A 484 17.06 -11.51 9.18
N ARG A 485 16.92 -10.99 10.40
CA ARG A 485 15.65 -11.00 11.14
C ARG A 485 14.59 -10.13 10.44
N PHE A 486 14.93 -8.92 10.03
CA PHE A 486 13.97 -8.02 9.38
C PHE A 486 13.49 -8.60 8.05
N ALA A 487 14.37 -9.24 7.27
CA ALA A 487 13.98 -9.94 6.05
C ALA A 487 12.98 -11.08 6.30
N ARG A 488 13.13 -11.82 7.42
CA ARG A 488 12.16 -12.86 7.82
C ARG A 488 10.81 -12.27 8.22
N ILE A 489 10.80 -11.18 8.99
CA ILE A 489 9.56 -10.53 9.45
C ILE A 489 8.78 -9.95 8.27
N TYR A 490 9.46 -9.34 7.29
CA TYR A 490 8.82 -8.84 6.07
C TYR A 490 8.49 -9.95 5.06
N GLY A 491 8.97 -11.17 5.26
CA GLY A 491 8.78 -12.31 4.35
C GLY A 491 9.61 -12.25 3.06
N ASN A 492 10.42 -11.21 2.86
CA ASN A 492 11.37 -11.08 1.77
C ASN A 492 12.53 -10.12 2.09
N MET A 493 13.59 -10.15 1.27
CA MET A 493 14.64 -9.14 1.33
C MET A 493 14.15 -7.84 0.68
N ALA A 494 13.80 -6.86 1.51
CA ALA A 494 13.29 -5.57 1.05
C ALA A 494 14.37 -4.65 0.46
N LEU A 495 15.60 -4.74 0.97
CA LEU A 495 16.72 -3.92 0.52
C LEU A 495 17.11 -4.29 -0.91
N LYS A 496 17.43 -3.28 -1.74
CA LYS A 496 17.87 -3.48 -3.11
C LYS A 496 19.27 -2.88 -3.31
N PRO A 497 20.22 -3.63 -3.90
CA PRO A 497 21.50 -3.06 -4.28
C PRO A 497 21.32 -2.08 -5.44
N VAL A 498 22.11 -0.99 -5.44
CA VAL A 498 22.14 0.01 -6.51
C VAL A 498 23.56 0.54 -6.70
N GLU A 499 23.89 0.82 -7.96
CA GLU A 499 25.13 1.51 -8.36
C GLU A 499 24.79 2.94 -8.80
N PHE A 500 24.32 3.75 -7.85
CA PHE A 500 23.97 5.14 -8.11
C PHE A 500 24.47 6.03 -6.97
N ARG A 501 25.07 7.16 -7.34
CA ARG A 501 25.45 8.22 -6.41
C ARG A 501 25.24 9.58 -7.07
N ALA A 502 24.89 10.57 -6.27
CA ALA A 502 24.85 11.97 -6.65
C ALA A 502 26.13 12.66 -6.17
N ASP A 503 26.82 13.31 -7.10
CA ASP A 503 28.03 14.10 -6.85
C ASP A 503 27.76 15.55 -7.29
N PRO A 504 28.26 16.57 -6.56
CA PRO A 504 28.19 17.94 -7.05
C PRO A 504 29.06 18.08 -8.32
N LEU A 505 28.71 19.02 -9.22
CA LEU A 505 29.43 19.22 -10.49
C LEU A 505 30.95 19.43 -10.33
N GLN A 506 31.39 19.99 -9.20
CA GLN A 506 32.81 20.22 -8.87
C GLN A 506 33.51 19.01 -8.23
N TYR A 507 32.91 17.83 -8.23
CA TYR A 507 33.50 16.65 -7.61
C TYR A 507 34.82 16.28 -8.32
N ARG A 508 35.93 16.39 -7.58
CA ARG A 508 37.35 16.24 -8.01
C ARG A 508 37.98 17.43 -8.73
N GLU A 509 37.40 18.64 -8.66
CA GLU A 509 38.13 19.84 -9.07
C GLU A 509 39.24 20.18 -8.06
N ASN A 510 40.47 20.33 -8.56
CA ASN A 510 41.69 20.65 -7.80
C ASN A 510 42.02 22.15 -7.79
N SER A 511 41.20 22.99 -8.42
CA SER A 511 41.35 24.45 -8.44
C SER A 511 41.11 25.00 -7.03
N GLY A 512 42.12 25.63 -6.43
CA GLY A 512 42.13 26.07 -5.02
C GLY A 512 41.12 27.15 -4.60
N ILE A 513 40.08 27.41 -5.40
CA ILE A 513 39.00 28.34 -5.11
C ILE A 513 37.67 27.58 -5.24
N PRO A 514 36.98 27.25 -4.13
CA PRO A 514 35.66 26.65 -4.17
C PRO A 514 34.67 27.65 -4.79
N GLN A 515 34.12 27.37 -5.96
CA GLN A 515 32.98 28.13 -6.50
C GLN A 515 31.71 27.69 -5.76
N LEU A 516 30.83 28.63 -5.41
CA LEU A 516 29.57 28.33 -4.71
C LEU A 516 28.63 27.60 -5.69
N TYR A 517 27.84 26.64 -5.18
CA TYR A 517 26.86 25.88 -5.97
C TYR A 517 25.93 26.72 -6.87
N PRO A 518 25.38 27.88 -6.44
CA PRO A 518 24.57 28.74 -7.33
C PRO A 518 25.32 29.40 -8.48
N ASP A 519 26.65 29.42 -8.48
CA ASP A 519 27.48 30.06 -9.52
C ASP A 519 27.84 29.12 -10.68
N ILE A 520 27.38 27.87 -10.62
CA ILE A 520 27.57 26.88 -11.67
C ILE A 520 26.29 26.89 -12.52
N GLY A 521 26.41 27.44 -13.73
CA GLY A 521 25.28 27.61 -14.66
C GLY A 521 24.44 26.34 -14.83
N ALA A 522 23.12 26.52 -14.84
CA ALA A 522 22.17 25.48 -15.18
C ALA A 522 22.45 24.96 -16.60
N LEU A 523 22.50 23.63 -16.75
CA LEU A 523 22.29 22.98 -18.04
C LEU A 523 20.80 22.94 -18.37
#